data_AF-A0A7X8MVQ1-F1
#
_entry.id   AF-A0A7X8MVQ1-F1
#
_cell.length_a   1.000
_cell.length_b   1.000
_cell.length_c   1.000
_cell.angle_alpha   90.00
_cell.angle_beta   90.00
_cell.angle_gamma   90.00
#
_symmetry.space_group_name_H-M   'P 1'
#
loop_
_entity.id
_entity.type
_entity.pdbx_description
1 polymer ?
#
loop_
_entity_poly.entity_id
_entity_poly.type
_entity_poly.pdbx_seq_one_letter_code
_entity_poly.pdbx_strand_id
1 'polypeptide(L)'
;GDIADGLAAHTRPAPDKNLVLAHVGSSDAAAEEAVATLADRLAARLGRAVAVRRATGERTGASISGDHHLIPLFVTHALLLDRLLTSGASADPPLGTALAGIVADRYLTA
;
A
#
# COMPACT_ATOMS: atom_id res chain seq x y z
N GLY A 1 16.51 3.67 6.60
CA GLY A 1 16.21 3.40 5.17
C GLY A 1 14.97 4.12 4.66
N ASP A 2 14.67 4.08 3.34
CA ASP A 2 13.43 4.64 2.75
C ASP A 2 12.27 3.61 2.82
N ILE A 3 11.07 4.07 3.17
CA ILE A 3 9.84 3.25 3.23
C ILE A 3 9.53 2.63 1.86
N ALA A 4 9.80 3.36 0.77
CA ALA A 4 9.56 2.86 -0.58
C ALA A 4 10.42 1.61 -0.91
N ASP A 5 11.65 1.54 -0.40
CA ASP A 5 12.53 0.39 -0.58
C ASP A 5 12.02 -0.82 0.21
N GLY A 6 11.58 -0.59 1.46
CA GLY A 6 10.96 -1.64 2.28
C GLY A 6 9.69 -2.20 1.65
N LEU A 7 8.84 -1.32 1.10
CA LEU A 7 7.65 -1.74 0.37
C LEU A 7 8.00 -2.54 -0.88
N ALA A 8 8.94 -2.07 -1.69
CA ALA A 8 9.36 -2.79 -2.89
C ALA A 8 9.91 -4.19 -2.57
N ALA A 9 10.69 -4.33 -1.49
CA ALA A 9 11.22 -5.60 -1.03
C ALA A 9 10.14 -6.55 -0.50
N HIS A 10 9.06 -6.02 0.08
CA HIS A 10 7.92 -6.79 0.59
C HIS A 10 6.93 -7.19 -0.51
N THR A 11 6.80 -6.37 -1.56
CA THR A 11 5.81 -6.55 -2.62
C THR A 11 6.13 -7.78 -3.49
N ARG A 12 5.14 -8.62 -3.79
CA ARG A 12 5.22 -9.77 -4.71
C ARG A 12 4.11 -9.67 -5.74
N PRO A 13 4.24 -8.75 -6.70
CA PRO A 13 3.12 -8.37 -7.54
C PRO A 13 2.82 -9.44 -8.58
N ALA A 14 1.53 -9.74 -8.77
CA ALA A 14 1.10 -10.59 -9.88
C ALA A 14 1.51 -9.95 -11.22
N PRO A 15 2.07 -10.71 -12.18
CA PRO A 15 2.67 -10.14 -13.39
C PRO A 15 1.67 -9.36 -14.25
N ASP A 16 0.46 -9.88 -14.42
CA ASP A 16 -0.53 -9.35 -15.37
C ASP A 16 -1.56 -8.39 -14.73
N LYS A 17 -1.30 -7.91 -13.51
CA LYS A 17 -2.26 -7.11 -12.74
C LYS A 17 -1.86 -5.65 -12.56
N ASN A 18 -2.84 -4.76 -12.47
CA ASN A 18 -2.58 -3.36 -12.15
C ASN A 18 -2.29 -3.19 -10.65
N LEU A 19 -1.26 -2.42 -10.30
CA LEU A 19 -0.85 -2.27 -8.91
C LEU A 19 -1.63 -1.16 -8.21
N VAL A 20 -2.10 -1.44 -6.99
CA VAL A 20 -2.82 -0.48 -6.16
C VAL A 20 -2.21 -0.46 -4.76
N LEU A 21 -1.61 0.66 -4.37
CA LEU A 21 -1.25 0.94 -2.99
C LEU A 21 -2.50 1.36 -2.22
N ALA A 22 -2.95 0.51 -1.30
CA ALA A 22 -4.08 0.83 -0.46
C ALA A 22 -3.65 1.27 0.94
N HIS A 23 -4.30 2.31 1.44
CA HIS A 23 -4.06 2.84 2.78
C HIS A 23 -5.40 3.13 3.46
N VAL A 24 -5.38 3.43 4.76
CA VAL A 24 -6.61 3.69 5.54
C VAL A 24 -7.42 4.83 4.92
N GLY A 25 -6.77 5.86 4.38
CA GLY A 25 -7.39 7.14 4.07
C GLY A 25 -7.35 8.08 5.28
N SER A 26 -7.16 9.36 5.02
CA SER A 26 -7.05 10.44 5.99
C SER A 26 -7.85 11.66 5.52
N SER A 27 -8.35 12.45 6.46
CA SER A 27 -8.89 13.79 6.17
C SER A 27 -7.80 14.86 6.08
N ASP A 28 -6.56 14.54 6.48
CA ASP A 28 -5.40 15.41 6.37
C ASP A 28 -4.82 15.35 4.95
N ALA A 29 -4.85 16.46 4.24
CA ALA A 29 -4.33 16.58 2.87
C ALA A 29 -2.82 16.29 2.78
N ALA A 30 -2.04 16.66 3.80
CA ALA A 30 -0.60 16.41 3.80
C ALA A 30 -0.30 14.91 3.91
N ALA A 31 -1.10 14.17 4.70
CA ALA A 31 -0.99 12.72 4.80
C ALA A 31 -1.32 12.03 3.46
N GLU A 32 -2.32 12.54 2.74
CA GLU A 32 -2.71 12.03 1.42
C GLU A 32 -1.63 12.26 0.36
N GLU A 33 -1.05 13.46 0.34
CA GLU A 33 0.05 13.80 -0.57
C GLU A 33 1.33 13.00 -0.26
N ALA A 34 1.59 12.72 1.02
CA ALA A 34 2.69 11.84 1.40
C ALA A 34 2.50 10.40 0.88
N VAL A 35 1.26 9.88 0.85
CA VAL A 35 0.95 8.57 0.27
C VAL A 35 1.08 8.59 -1.25
N ALA A 36 0.62 9.65 -1.92
CA ALA A 36 0.82 9.81 -3.36
C ALA A 36 2.32 9.82 -3.74
N THR A 37 3.12 10.61 -3.02
CA THR A 37 4.58 10.66 -3.19
C THR A 37 5.25 9.31 -2.90
N LEU A 38 4.71 8.54 -1.95
CA LEU A 38 5.20 7.19 -1.67
C LEU A 38 4.87 6.23 -2.84
N ALA A 39 3.68 6.32 -3.43
CA ALA A 39 3.28 5.52 -4.58
C ALA A 39 4.15 5.78 -5.80
N ASP A 40 4.49 7.04 -6.09
CA ASP A 40 5.40 7.40 -7.20
C ASP A 40 6.79 6.80 -7.00
N ARG A 41 7.32 6.89 -5.77
CA ARG A 41 8.62 6.30 -5.43
C ARG A 41 8.59 4.79 -5.52
N LEU A 42 7.51 4.15 -5.08
CA LEU A 42 7.32 2.71 -5.19
C LEU A 42 7.21 2.27 -6.66
N ALA A 43 6.47 3.02 -7.48
CA ALA A 43 6.34 2.76 -8.92
C ALA A 43 7.69 2.78 -9.62
N ALA A 44 8.55 3.75 -9.30
CA ALA A 44 9.91 3.83 -9.82
C ALA A 44 10.77 2.60 -9.46
N ARG A 45 10.58 2.02 -8.26
CA ARG A 45 11.32 0.84 -7.78
C ARG A 45 10.80 -0.48 -8.35
N LEU A 46 9.50 -0.56 -8.58
CA LEU A 46 8.86 -1.74 -9.18
C LEU A 46 8.89 -1.73 -10.71
N GLY A 47 9.22 -0.59 -11.33
CA GLY A 47 9.15 -0.41 -12.79
C GLY A 47 7.71 -0.50 -13.34
N ARG A 48 6.70 -0.30 -12.50
CA ARG A 48 5.27 -0.46 -12.81
C ARG A 48 4.48 0.68 -12.19
N ALA A 49 3.49 1.19 -12.92
CA ALA A 49 2.60 2.21 -12.38
C ALA A 49 1.84 1.67 -11.14
N VAL A 50 1.72 2.50 -10.10
CA VAL A 50 1.02 2.17 -8.86
C VAL A 50 -0.05 3.24 -8.62
N ALA A 51 -1.32 2.83 -8.64
CA ALA A 51 -2.42 3.69 -8.26
C ALA A 51 -2.57 3.74 -6.73
N VAL A 52 -3.19 4.79 -6.19
CA VAL A 52 -3.50 4.90 -4.76
C VAL A 52 -5.00 4.69 -4.54
N ARG A 53 -5.35 3.94 -3.49
CA ARG A 53 -6.75 3.74 -3.08
C ARG A 53 -6.93 3.91 -1.58
N ARG A 54 -7.93 4.69 -1.17
CA ARG A 54 -8.37 4.78 0.22
C ARG A 54 -9.26 3.61 0.57
N ALA A 55 -9.06 3.04 1.75
CA ALA A 55 -9.92 2.00 2.32
C ALA A 55 -11.13 2.57 3.09
N THR A 56 -11.12 3.87 3.39
CA THR A 56 -12.20 4.59 4.07
C THR A 56 -12.66 5.81 3.27
N GLY A 57 -13.84 6.35 3.60
CA GLY A 57 -14.34 7.61 3.04
C GLY A 57 -15.14 7.50 1.74
N GLU A 58 -14.96 6.46 0.93
CA GLU A 58 -15.82 6.22 -0.25
C GLU A 58 -17.09 5.47 0.17
N ARG A 59 -18.26 6.14 0.07
CA ARG A 59 -19.59 5.54 0.37
C ARG A 59 -19.99 4.40 -0.57
N THR A 60 -19.22 4.16 -1.63
CA THR A 60 -19.49 3.13 -2.66
C THR A 60 -18.18 2.50 -3.11
N GLY A 61 -17.86 1.31 -2.60
CA GLY A 61 -16.99 0.36 -3.29
C GLY A 61 -15.49 0.68 -3.32
N ALA A 62 -14.84 0.69 -2.16
CA ALA A 62 -13.37 0.56 -2.08
C ALA A 62 -12.85 -0.81 -2.61
N SER A 63 -13.73 -1.65 -3.15
CA SER A 63 -13.38 -2.88 -3.83
C SER A 63 -12.47 -2.62 -5.03
N ILE A 64 -11.37 -3.34 -5.10
CA ILE A 64 -10.56 -3.45 -6.30
C ILE A 64 -11.03 -4.63 -7.17
N SER A 65 -10.99 -4.48 -8.49
CA SER A 65 -11.39 -5.55 -9.42
C SER A 65 -10.35 -6.68 -9.49
N GLY A 66 -10.74 -7.81 -10.09
CA GLY A 66 -9.86 -8.98 -10.21
C GLY A 66 -8.55 -8.75 -10.96
N ASP A 67 -8.52 -7.75 -11.84
CA ASP A 67 -7.34 -7.35 -12.62
C ASP A 67 -6.33 -6.54 -11.81
N HIS A 68 -6.58 -6.30 -10.52
CA HIS A 68 -5.70 -5.54 -9.64
C HIS A 68 -4.95 -6.43 -8.65
N HIS A 69 -3.73 -6.00 -8.32
CA HIS A 69 -2.92 -6.51 -7.23
C HIS A 69 -2.77 -5.42 -6.15
N LEU A 70 -3.20 -5.74 -4.94
CA LEU A 70 -3.23 -4.85 -3.79
C LEU A 70 -1.92 -4.90 -3.01
N ILE A 71 -1.35 -3.73 -2.77
CA ILE A 71 -0.20 -3.53 -1.88
C ILE A 71 -0.76 -2.84 -0.62
N PRO A 72 -0.94 -3.56 0.50
CA PRO A 72 -1.50 -2.99 1.71
C PRO A 72 -0.47 -2.16 2.48
N LEU A 73 -0.72 -0.86 2.64
CA LEU A 73 -0.04 -0.01 3.61
C LEU A 73 -0.66 -0.20 5.00
N PHE A 74 -0.74 -1.45 5.46
CA PHE A 74 -1.27 -1.84 6.77
C PHE A 74 -0.24 -2.69 7.50
N VAL A 75 -0.05 -2.45 8.79
CA VAL A 75 0.87 -3.25 9.61
C VAL A 75 0.27 -4.63 9.92
N THR A 76 -1.04 -4.68 10.14
CA THR A 76 -1.75 -5.91 10.52
C THR A 76 -2.84 -6.24 9.52
N HIS A 77 -3.20 -7.52 9.42
CA HIS A 77 -4.42 -7.92 8.71
C HIS A 77 -5.62 -7.37 9.48
N ALA A 78 -6.49 -6.63 8.79
CA ALA A 78 -7.61 -5.95 9.43
C ALA A 78 -8.81 -5.87 8.47
N LEU A 79 -9.97 -5.56 9.03
CA LEU A 79 -11.26 -5.48 8.33
C LEU A 79 -11.23 -4.60 7.06
N LEU A 80 -10.33 -3.62 6.98
CA LEU A 80 -10.16 -2.79 5.80
C LEU A 80 -9.58 -3.57 4.62
N LEU A 81 -8.63 -4.47 4.87
CA LEU A 81 -8.07 -5.34 3.83
C LEU A 81 -9.15 -6.28 3.28
N ASP A 82 -9.98 -6.84 4.16
CA ASP A 82 -11.10 -7.72 3.76
C ASP A 82 -12.14 -6.98 2.91
N ARG A 83 -12.36 -5.67 3.16
CA ARG A 83 -13.28 -4.85 2.35
C ARG A 83 -12.75 -4.50 0.96
N LEU A 84 -11.43 -4.34 0.83
CA LEU A 84 -10.80 -4.02 -0.45
C LEU A 84 -10.78 -5.23 -1.38
N LEU A 85 -10.61 -6.43 -0.81
CA LEU A 85 -10.46 -7.67 -1.57
C LEU A 85 -11.83 -8.21 -2.02
N THR A 86 -12.10 -8.12 -3.32
CA THR A 86 -13.21 -8.83 -3.96
C THR A 86 -12.74 -10.11 -4.64
N SER A 87 -13.69 -10.95 -5.05
CA SER A 87 -13.41 -12.19 -5.78
C SER A 87 -12.52 -11.93 -7.00
N GLY A 88 -11.29 -12.47 -6.96
CA GLY A 88 -10.34 -12.43 -8.08
C GLY A 88 -9.18 -11.44 -7.91
N ALA A 89 -9.26 -10.49 -6.98
CA ALA A 89 -8.13 -9.61 -6.68
C ALA A 89 -7.02 -10.40 -5.95
N SER A 90 -5.76 -10.09 -6.23
CA SER A 90 -4.63 -10.62 -5.44
C SER A 90 -4.11 -9.55 -4.50
N ALA A 91 -3.50 -9.95 -3.39
CA ALA A 91 -2.92 -9.02 -2.43
C ALA A 91 -1.58 -9.54 -1.92
N ASP A 92 -0.67 -8.62 -1.64
CA ASP A 92 0.42 -8.88 -0.72
C ASP A 92 -0.11 -9.05 0.71
N PRO A 93 0.62 -9.77 1.58
CA PRO A 93 0.31 -9.76 3.00
C PRO A 93 0.53 -8.36 3.59
N PRO A 94 -0.13 -8.01 4.71
CA PRO A 94 0.19 -6.83 5.51
C PRO A 94 1.68 -6.75 5.83
N LEU A 95 2.17 -5.54 6.09
CA LEU A 95 3.59 -5.26 6.28
C LEU A 95 4.19 -5.98 7.50
N GLY A 96 3.43 -6.21 8.56
CA GLY A 96 3.95 -6.80 9.80
C GLY A 96 5.19 -6.03 10.28
N THR A 97 6.34 -6.71 10.31
CA THR A 97 7.63 -6.14 10.71
C THR A 97 8.51 -5.71 9.54
N ALA A 98 8.01 -5.70 8.29
CA ALA A 98 8.80 -5.37 7.10
C ALA A 98 9.44 -3.97 7.15
N LEU A 99 8.83 -3.03 7.87
CA LEU A 99 9.37 -1.68 8.07
C LEU A 99 10.13 -1.51 9.40
N ALA A 100 10.29 -2.56 10.21
CA ALA A 100 10.84 -2.45 11.57
C ALA A 100 12.25 -1.84 11.59
N GLY A 101 13.13 -2.23 10.67
CA GLY A 101 14.48 -1.64 10.57
C GLY A 101 14.44 -0.15 10.24
N ILE A 102 13.56 0.26 9.32
CA ILE A 102 13.38 1.68 8.94
C ILE A 102 12.83 2.50 10.11
N VAL A 103 11.85 1.95 10.82
CA VAL A 103 11.25 2.60 12.01
C VAL A 103 12.30 2.73 13.12
N ALA A 104 13.10 1.68 13.36
CA ALA A 104 14.17 1.70 14.34
C ALA A 104 15.24 2.75 14.00
N ASP A 105 15.72 2.79 12.75
CA ASP A 105 16.67 3.81 12.29
C ASP A 105 16.15 5.22 12.56
N ARG A 106 14.91 5.51 12.15
CA ARG A 106 14.31 6.83 12.32
C ARG A 106 14.18 7.21 13.79
N TYR A 107 13.73 6.28 14.63
CA TYR A 107 13.57 6.51 16.06
C TYR A 107 14.90 6.86 16.74
N LEU A 108 16.01 6.22 16.32
CA LEU A 108 17.34 6.48 16.88
C LEU A 108 17.98 7.79 16.38
N THR A 109 17.47 8.35 15.29
CA THR A 109 18.00 9.59 14.66
C THR A 109 17.11 10.81 14.83
N ALA A 110 15.93 10.65 15.44
CA ALA A 110 14.97 11.72 15.72
C ALA A 110 15.29 12.41 17.05
#